data_AF-A0A1V2QXS2-F1
#
_entry.id   AF-A0A1V2QXS2-F1
#
_cell.length_a   1.000
_cell.length_b   1.000
_cell.length_c   1.000
_cell.angle_alpha   90.00
_cell.angle_beta   90.00
_cell.angle_gamma   90.00
#
_symmetry.space_group_name_H-M   'P 1'
#
loop_
_entity.id
_entity.type
_entity.pdbx_description
1 polymer ?
#
loop_
_entity_poly.entity_id
_entity_poly.type
_entity_poly.pdbx_seq_one_letter_code
_entity_poly.pdbx_strand_id
1 'polypeptide(L)'
;MRDQCAVPVSGPGGGDAEGVFAPGHLGDLTRHLPVELVDAVVEETRTVQRRLWCLPSRVGVYFVLALALFPSLGYLRVWDKLTAGLGARPRPSERALRELRRRLGPAPLKAVFEIVAGPLAQPRTPGVCYRRWRTVAFDGCSS
;
A
#
# COMPACT_ATOMS: atom_id res chain seq x y z
N MET A 1 25.82 -3.42 16.53
CA MET A 1 25.97 -4.55 15.60
C MET A 1 25.04 -4.31 14.43
N ARG A 2 25.60 -4.05 13.24
CA ARG A 2 24.89 -3.58 12.05
C ARG A 2 24.79 -4.75 11.06
N ASP A 3 23.62 -5.35 10.94
CA ASP A 3 23.32 -6.24 9.79
C ASP A 3 22.74 -5.38 8.67
N GLN A 4 23.62 -4.97 7.75
CA GLN A 4 23.27 -4.30 6.51
C GLN A 4 23.35 -5.32 5.38
N CYS A 5 22.22 -5.82 4.92
CA CYS A 5 22.16 -6.51 3.62
C CYS A 5 22.22 -5.44 2.52
N ALA A 6 23.37 -5.31 1.88
CA ALA A 6 23.56 -4.46 0.71
C ALA A 6 22.88 -5.09 -0.51
N VAL A 7 22.21 -4.28 -1.33
CA VAL A 7 21.81 -4.65 -2.69
C VAL A 7 22.36 -3.56 -3.62
N PRO A 8 23.05 -3.90 -4.73
CA PRO A 8 23.59 -2.90 -5.64
C PRO A 8 22.45 -2.24 -6.43
N VAL A 9 22.51 -0.91 -6.60
CA VAL A 9 21.66 -0.14 -7.52
C VAL A 9 22.57 0.62 -8.48
N SER A 10 22.28 0.47 -9.77
CA SER A 10 22.93 1.16 -10.88
C SER A 10 22.17 2.44 -11.23
N GLY A 11 22.89 3.57 -11.29
CA GLY A 11 22.70 4.70 -12.23
C GLY A 11 21.43 5.58 -12.13
N PRO A 12 21.53 6.93 -12.29
CA PRO A 12 20.38 7.82 -12.19
C PRO A 12 19.71 8.03 -13.55
N GLY A 13 18.44 7.67 -13.67
CA GLY A 13 17.61 8.02 -14.82
C GLY A 13 16.72 6.88 -15.28
N GLY A 14 15.50 6.78 -14.74
CA GLY A 14 14.52 5.76 -15.08
C GLY A 14 13.79 5.30 -13.83
N GLY A 15 12.46 5.39 -13.84
CA GLY A 15 11.62 5.24 -12.65
C GLY A 15 11.87 3.96 -11.86
N ASP A 16 11.64 4.06 -10.55
CA ASP A 16 11.69 2.98 -9.55
C ASP A 16 10.70 1.81 -9.82
N ALA A 17 10.12 1.73 -11.02
CA ALA A 17 9.30 0.62 -11.50
C ALA A 17 10.10 -0.69 -11.62
N GLU A 18 11.43 -0.61 -11.76
CA GLU A 18 12.34 -1.76 -11.90
C GLU A 18 13.17 -2.05 -10.63
N GLY A 19 12.79 -1.46 -9.49
CA GLY A 19 13.47 -1.70 -8.22
C GLY A 19 13.15 -3.06 -7.57
N VAL A 20 13.91 -3.42 -6.54
CA VAL A 20 13.74 -4.62 -5.67
C VAL A 20 12.31 -4.76 -5.09
N PHE A 21 11.44 -3.78 -5.28
CA PHE A 21 10.03 -3.74 -4.86
C PHE A 21 9.04 -3.54 -6.01
N ALA A 22 9.37 -4.00 -7.22
CA ALA A 22 8.54 -3.86 -8.41
C ALA A 22 7.06 -4.25 -8.17
N PRO A 23 6.11 -3.58 -8.86
CA PRO A 23 4.65 -3.65 -8.64
C PRO A 23 4.06 -5.06 -8.66
N GLY A 24 4.71 -5.95 -9.41
CA GLY A 24 4.16 -7.21 -9.91
C GLY A 24 3.79 -8.26 -8.86
N HIS A 25 3.81 -7.94 -7.56
CA HIS A 25 3.57 -8.97 -6.54
C HIS A 25 2.94 -8.47 -5.24
N LEU A 26 2.43 -7.25 -5.23
CA LEU A 26 1.51 -6.75 -4.21
C LEU A 26 0.11 -7.40 -4.28
N GLY A 27 -0.03 -8.43 -5.13
CA GLY A 27 -1.20 -9.29 -5.26
C GLY A 27 -2.40 -8.57 -5.88
N ASP A 28 -3.59 -8.98 -5.44
CA ASP A 28 -4.85 -8.32 -5.77
C ASP A 28 -4.88 -6.85 -5.33
N LEU A 29 -4.07 -6.42 -4.35
CA LEU A 29 -4.13 -5.04 -3.88
C LEU A 29 -3.78 -4.06 -5.00
N THR A 30 -2.77 -4.39 -5.82
CA THR A 30 -2.33 -3.55 -6.93
C THR A 30 -3.39 -3.38 -8.02
N ARG A 31 -4.37 -4.29 -8.10
CA ARG A 31 -5.47 -4.20 -9.05
C ARG A 31 -6.49 -3.10 -8.66
N HIS A 32 -6.59 -2.82 -7.37
CA HIS A 32 -7.46 -1.79 -6.79
C HIS A 32 -6.69 -0.51 -6.50
N LEU A 33 -5.39 -0.64 -6.26
CA LEU A 33 -4.46 0.44 -5.92
C LEU A 33 -3.25 0.34 -6.85
N PRO A 34 -3.36 0.84 -8.10
CA PRO A 34 -2.25 0.82 -9.04
C PRO A 34 -1.06 1.58 -8.46
N VAL A 35 0.16 1.16 -8.82
CA VAL A 35 1.38 1.73 -8.24
C VAL A 35 1.54 3.20 -8.55
N GLU A 36 1.08 3.62 -9.72
CA GLU A 36 1.11 5.00 -10.19
C GLU A 36 0.25 5.90 -9.29
N LEU A 37 -0.91 5.39 -8.82
CA LEU A 37 -1.77 6.10 -7.87
C LEU A 37 -1.06 6.24 -6.52
N VAL A 38 -0.46 5.16 -6.03
CA VAL A 38 0.25 5.20 -4.74
C VAL A 38 1.46 6.12 -4.80
N ASP A 39 2.18 6.15 -5.90
CA ASP A 39 3.29 7.07 -6.12
C ASP A 39 2.85 8.53 -6.12
N ALA A 40 1.81 8.85 -6.89
CA ALA A 40 1.25 10.19 -6.92
C ALA A 40 0.84 10.66 -5.52
N VAL A 41 0.19 9.80 -4.73
CA VAL A 41 -0.20 10.12 -3.35
C VAL A 41 1.01 10.31 -2.44
N VAL A 42 2.04 9.47 -2.55
CA VAL A 42 3.25 9.58 -1.73
C VAL A 42 4.02 10.87 -2.05
N GLU A 43 4.05 11.26 -3.32
CA GLU A 43 4.61 12.53 -3.79
C GLU A 43 3.80 13.73 -3.25
N GLU A 44 2.48 13.73 -3.43
CA GLU A 44 1.58 14.79 -2.98
C GLU A 44 1.65 15.01 -1.46
N THR A 45 1.66 13.92 -0.70
CA THR A 45 1.75 13.98 0.77
C THR A 45 3.17 14.24 1.29
N ARG A 46 4.15 14.40 0.38
CA ARG A 46 5.58 14.63 0.69
C ARG A 46 6.15 13.57 1.63
N THR A 47 5.65 12.35 1.53
CA THR A 47 6.10 11.23 2.35
C THR A 47 7.19 10.42 1.66
N VAL A 48 7.66 10.87 0.49
CA VAL A 48 8.81 10.30 -0.24
C VAL A 48 10.02 10.17 0.68
N GLN A 49 10.75 9.06 0.55
CA GLN A 49 11.97 8.80 1.30
C GLN A 49 13.02 9.90 1.08
N ARG A 50 13.54 10.47 2.17
CA ARG A 50 14.64 11.47 2.13
C ARG A 50 16.03 10.85 1.91
N ARG A 51 16.20 9.53 2.12
CA ARG A 51 17.46 8.80 1.90
C ARG A 51 17.13 7.49 1.17
N LEU A 52 17.88 7.20 0.11
CA LEU A 52 17.70 6.02 -0.74
C LEU A 52 17.92 4.68 -0.01
N TRP A 53 18.54 4.70 1.17
CA TRP A 53 18.76 3.53 2.04
C TRP A 53 17.55 3.13 2.89
N CYS A 54 16.44 3.87 2.79
CA CYS A 54 15.22 3.57 3.52
C CYS A 54 14.25 2.79 2.63
N LEU A 55 13.51 1.84 3.21
CA LEU A 55 12.36 1.18 2.56
C LEU A 55 11.48 2.25 1.89
N PRO A 56 11.17 2.10 0.59
CA PRO A 56 10.36 3.08 -0.14
C PRO A 56 9.01 3.31 0.53
N SER A 57 8.54 4.56 0.55
CA SER A 57 7.26 4.90 1.20
C SER A 57 6.06 4.23 0.54
N ARG A 58 6.14 3.96 -0.78
CA ARG A 58 5.18 3.11 -1.51
C ARG A 58 4.99 1.75 -0.85
N VAL A 59 6.07 1.06 -0.52
CA VAL A 59 6.03 -0.24 0.20
C VAL A 59 5.38 -0.07 1.57
N GLY A 60 5.61 1.07 2.22
CA GLY A 60 4.96 1.44 3.48
C GLY A 60 3.44 1.51 3.37
N VAL A 61 2.90 2.14 2.31
CA VAL A 61 1.44 2.21 2.08
C VAL A 61 0.85 0.82 2.02
N TYR A 62 1.41 -0.05 1.19
CA TYR A 62 0.95 -1.42 1.05
C TYR A 62 1.11 -2.25 2.31
N PHE A 63 2.22 -2.08 3.04
CA PHE A 63 2.44 -2.75 4.31
C PHE A 63 1.37 -2.36 5.35
N VAL A 64 1.00 -1.08 5.44
CA VAL A 64 -0.05 -0.68 6.40
C VAL A 64 -1.43 -1.17 5.98
N LEU A 65 -1.73 -1.23 4.69
CA LEU A 65 -2.96 -1.85 4.20
C LEU A 65 -3.00 -3.35 4.51
N ALA A 66 -1.89 -4.05 4.35
CA ALA A 66 -1.78 -5.46 4.72
C ALA A 66 -1.93 -5.69 6.24
N LEU A 67 -1.45 -4.76 7.09
CA LEU A 67 -1.71 -4.81 8.53
C LEU A 67 -3.21 -4.72 8.86
N ALA A 68 -3.99 -3.96 8.08
CA ALA A 68 -5.45 -3.87 8.24
C ALA A 68 -6.17 -5.15 7.78
N LEU A 69 -5.67 -5.81 6.74
CA LEU A 69 -6.22 -7.08 6.23
C LEU A 69 -5.88 -8.29 7.13
N PHE A 70 -4.76 -8.25 7.85
CA PHE A 70 -4.30 -9.32 8.71
C PHE A 70 -4.07 -8.84 10.16
N PRO A 71 -5.13 -8.40 10.87
CA PRO A 71 -5.00 -7.75 12.17
C PRO A 71 -4.44 -8.66 13.28
N SER A 72 -4.52 -9.97 13.12
CA SER A 72 -4.02 -10.98 14.06
C SER A 72 -2.53 -11.31 13.89
N LEU A 73 -1.85 -10.73 12.89
CA LEU A 73 -0.46 -11.04 12.58
C LEU A 73 0.51 -9.92 12.99
N GLY A 74 1.69 -10.33 13.47
CA GLY A 74 2.82 -9.43 13.71
C GLY A 74 3.48 -8.94 12.42
N TYR A 75 4.27 -7.88 12.51
CA TYR A 75 4.81 -7.14 11.36
C TYR A 75 5.58 -8.01 10.38
N LEU A 76 6.44 -8.90 10.89
CA LEU A 76 7.23 -9.79 10.05
C LEU A 76 6.37 -10.82 9.31
N ARG A 77 5.31 -11.34 9.94
CA ARG A 77 4.38 -12.29 9.27
C ARG A 77 3.53 -11.60 8.21
N VAL A 78 3.13 -10.35 8.45
CA VAL A 78 2.45 -9.53 7.45
C VAL A 78 3.38 -9.22 6.29
N TRP A 79 4.64 -8.91 6.56
CA TRP A 79 5.66 -8.78 5.52
C TRP A 79 5.82 -10.06 4.70
N ASP A 80 5.97 -11.22 5.36
CA ASP A 80 6.12 -12.50 4.69
C ASP A 80 4.89 -12.81 3.80
N LYS A 81 3.67 -12.46 4.23
CA LYS A 81 2.46 -12.56 3.39
C LYS A 81 2.49 -11.60 2.20
N LEU A 82 2.88 -10.35 2.43
CA LEU A 82 2.99 -9.33 1.38
C LEU A 82 4.03 -9.71 0.33
N THR A 83 5.09 -10.41 0.74
CA THR A 83 6.18 -10.84 -0.12
C THR A 83 6.13 -12.31 -0.53
N ALA A 84 5.07 -13.04 -0.22
CA ALA A 84 5.04 -14.51 -0.37
C ALA A 84 5.24 -15.00 -1.81
N GLY A 85 4.81 -14.22 -2.81
CA GLY A 85 5.05 -14.56 -4.22
C GLY A 85 6.38 -14.04 -4.76
N LEU A 86 7.03 -13.14 -4.02
CA LEU A 86 8.29 -12.55 -4.43
C LEU A 86 9.39 -13.53 -4.12
N GLY A 87 10.27 -13.78 -5.09
CA GLY A 87 11.49 -14.55 -4.85
C GLY A 87 12.37 -13.92 -3.76
N ALA A 88 13.63 -14.35 -3.66
CA ALA A 88 14.53 -13.88 -2.59
C ALA A 88 14.60 -12.34 -2.50
N ARG A 89 13.88 -11.77 -1.53
CA ARG A 89 13.87 -10.34 -1.22
C ARG A 89 14.44 -10.12 0.17
N PRO A 90 15.14 -8.99 0.40
CA PRO A 90 15.65 -8.65 1.71
C PRO A 90 14.49 -8.50 2.70
N ARG A 91 14.51 -9.30 3.76
CA ARG A 91 13.54 -9.22 4.85
C ARG A 91 13.96 -8.10 5.80
N PRO A 92 13.21 -6.99 5.90
CA PRO A 92 13.56 -5.91 6.80
C PRO A 92 13.37 -6.33 8.26
N SER A 93 14.12 -5.67 9.16
CA SER A 93 13.88 -5.84 10.58
C SER A 93 12.51 -5.26 10.98
N GLU A 94 11.93 -5.80 12.04
CA GLU A 94 10.67 -5.28 12.60
C GLU A 94 10.78 -3.80 12.99
N ARG A 95 11.95 -3.38 13.50
CA ARG A 95 12.25 -1.97 13.77
C ARG A 95 12.16 -1.11 12.51
N ALA A 96 12.67 -1.59 11.38
CA ALA A 96 12.61 -0.85 10.12
C ALA A 96 11.17 -0.71 9.61
N LEU A 97 10.34 -1.74 9.77
CA LEU A 97 8.91 -1.71 9.44
C LEU A 97 8.12 -0.75 10.34
N ARG A 98 8.41 -0.76 11.65
CA ARG A 98 7.83 0.20 12.59
C ARG A 98 8.21 1.64 12.25
N GLU A 99 9.47 1.88 11.91
CA GLU A 99 9.94 3.20 11.52
C GLU A 99 9.33 3.66 10.20
N LEU A 100 9.19 2.75 9.23
CA LEU A 100 8.50 3.00 7.97
C LEU A 100 7.07 3.48 8.20
N ARG A 101 6.29 2.74 9.03
CA ARG A 101 4.92 3.13 9.37
C ARG A 101 4.86 4.48 10.09
N ARG A 102 5.78 4.75 11.01
CA ARG A 102 5.85 6.03 11.74
C ARG A 102 6.16 7.20 10.82
N ARG A 103 7.11 7.03 9.90
CA ARG A 103 7.52 8.06 8.94
C ARG A 103 6.43 8.36 7.91
N LEU A 104 5.71 7.33 7.46
CA LEU A 104 4.63 7.46 6.48
C LEU A 104 3.48 8.31 7.02
N GLY A 105 3.11 8.12 8.29
CA GLY A 105 1.99 8.82 8.90
C GLY A 105 0.64 8.49 8.25
N PRO A 106 -0.45 9.18 8.65
CA PRO A 106 -1.79 8.89 8.16
C PRO A 106 -2.11 9.54 6.81
N ALA A 107 -1.41 10.62 6.42
CA ALA A 107 -1.76 11.43 5.26
C ALA A 107 -1.86 10.62 3.94
N PRO A 108 -0.92 9.71 3.61
CA PRO A 108 -1.02 8.91 2.39
C PRO A 108 -2.24 7.99 2.39
N LEU A 109 -2.58 7.38 3.53
CA LEU A 109 -3.72 6.48 3.59
C LEU A 109 -5.05 7.23 3.52
N LYS A 110 -5.11 8.42 4.10
CA LYS A 110 -6.27 9.31 3.96
C LYS A 110 -6.47 9.69 2.49
N ALA A 111 -5.42 10.14 1.79
CA ALA A 111 -5.50 10.51 0.39
C ALA A 111 -5.87 9.32 -0.51
N VAL A 112 -5.26 8.15 -0.31
CA VAL A 112 -5.66 6.91 -1.02
C VAL A 112 -7.14 6.61 -0.78
N PHE A 113 -7.60 6.69 0.47
CA PHE A 113 -9.00 6.46 0.80
C PHE A 113 -9.92 7.47 0.10
N GLU A 114 -9.62 8.77 0.14
CA GLU A 114 -10.43 9.80 -0.52
C GLU A 114 -10.52 9.60 -2.04
N ILE A 115 -9.46 9.11 -2.68
CA ILE A 115 -9.46 8.79 -4.11
C ILE A 115 -10.30 7.53 -4.41
N VAL A 116 -10.22 6.51 -3.56
CA VAL A 116 -10.77 5.17 -3.85
C VAL A 116 -12.18 4.98 -3.28
N ALA A 117 -12.56 5.70 -2.23
CA ALA A 117 -13.86 5.63 -1.57
C ALA A 117 -14.98 6.34 -2.36
N GLY A 118 -14.94 6.21 -3.70
CA GLY A 118 -15.97 6.71 -4.60
C GLY A 118 -17.13 5.73 -4.78
N PRO A 119 -18.24 6.17 -5.38
CA PRO A 119 -19.35 5.28 -5.71
C PRO A 119 -18.91 4.20 -6.70
N LEU A 120 -18.89 2.94 -6.27
CA LEU A 120 -18.51 1.80 -7.12
C LEU A 120 -19.53 1.52 -8.24
N ALA A 121 -20.77 1.97 -8.05
CA ALA A 121 -21.87 1.68 -8.96
C ALA A 121 -22.51 2.98 -9.46
N GLN A 122 -22.66 3.09 -10.78
CA GLN A 122 -23.23 4.25 -11.46
C GLN A 122 -24.76 4.17 -11.49
N PRO A 123 -25.48 5.29 -11.70
CA PRO A 123 -26.94 5.26 -11.83
C PRO A 123 -27.47 4.32 -12.93
N ARG A 124 -26.65 4.04 -13.95
CA ARG A 124 -26.97 3.11 -15.06
C ARG A 124 -26.60 1.66 -14.76
N THR A 125 -25.88 1.38 -13.68
CA THR A 125 -25.48 0.02 -13.32
C THR A 125 -26.74 -0.76 -12.88
N PRO A 126 -27.04 -1.91 -13.51
CA PRO A 126 -28.20 -2.72 -13.14
C PRO A 126 -28.21 -3.06 -11.64
N GLY A 127 -29.37 -2.94 -11.00
CA GLY A 127 -29.56 -3.28 -9.58
C GLY A 127 -29.22 -2.17 -8.57
N VAL A 128 -28.64 -1.04 -9.01
CA VAL A 128 -28.29 0.09 -8.11
C VAL A 128 -29.49 0.92 -7.67
N CYS A 129 -30.58 0.90 -8.47
CA CYS A 129 -31.79 1.65 -8.18
C CYS A 129 -33.02 0.75 -8.20
N TYR A 130 -33.94 1.00 -7.27
CA TYR A 130 -35.33 0.54 -7.34
C TYR A 130 -36.22 1.74 -7.66
N ARG A 131 -36.80 1.77 -8.86
CA ARG A 131 -37.51 2.94 -9.40
C ARG A 131 -36.64 4.20 -9.31
N ARG A 132 -37.05 5.22 -8.54
CA ARG A 132 -36.31 6.48 -8.34
C ARG A 132 -35.36 6.47 -7.14
N TRP A 133 -35.31 5.37 -6.39
CA TRP A 133 -34.55 5.28 -5.14
C TRP A 133 -33.24 4.53 -5.36
N ARG A 134 -32.15 5.03 -4.77
CA ARG A 134 -30.84 4.36 -4.80
C ARG A 134 -30.79 3.31 -3.69
N THR A 135 -30.46 2.08 -4.04
CA THR A 135 -30.24 0.99 -3.09
C THR A 135 -28.91 1.25 -2.36
N VAL A 136 -28.94 1.22 -1.04
CA VAL A 136 -27.77 1.35 -0.17
C VAL A 136 -27.82 0.26 0.88
N ALA A 137 -26.68 -0.41 1.11
CA ALA A 137 -26.51 -1.29 2.25
C ALA A 137 -26.04 -0.46 3.44
N PHE A 138 -26.74 -0.57 4.57
CA PHE A 138 -26.27 -0.05 5.84
C PHE A 138 -25.55 -1.18 6.58
N ASP A 139 -24.24 -1.02 6.72
CA ASP A 139 -23.37 -1.83 7.57
C ASP A 139 -23.21 -1.05 8.89
N GLY A 140 -23.47 -1.72 10.02
CA GLY A 140 -23.35 -1.14 11.36
C GLY A 140 -24.67 -0.76 12.03
N CYS A 141 -25.53 -1.74 12.32
CA CYS A 141 -26.57 -1.60 13.35
C CYS A 141 -26.24 -2.54 14.51
N SER A 142 -25.45 -2.07 15.48
CA SER A 142 -25.51 -2.64 16.83
C SER A 142 -26.72 -2.03 17.53
N SER A 143 -27.69 -2.87 17.89
CA SER A 143 -28.73 -2.52 18.88
C SER A 143 -28.15 -2.53 20.30
#